data_AF-A0A2V5PTF2-F1
#
_entry.id   AF-A0A2V5PTF2-F1
#
_cell.length_a   1.000
_cell.length_b   1.000
_cell.length_c   1.000
_cell.angle_alpha   90.00
_cell.angle_beta   90.00
_cell.angle_gamma   90.00
#
_symmetry.space_group_name_H-M   'P 1'
#
loop_
_entity.id
_entity.type
_entity.pdbx_description
1 polymer ?
#
loop_
_entity_poly.entity_id
_entity_poly.type
_entity_poly.pdbx_seq_one_letter_code
_entity_poly.pdbx_strand_id
1 'polypeptide(L)'
;MLVLSLGAAGSVSAEWGGPQGKLAGAAPGLRAESPAPPFSIRKQAGIWWLFWPEGQRFFSVGVCCVHQGALHSTFDPENPGYAAWQHYDDSLQWAEASLRRLKSWRFTTLGGWSDFATLRQCKGQTLCLTPVLHIGSTAGAPWWDMWDPKNLRRMEDVAREQILPLRDDPRLLGYYSDNELGWWNATLWKMTLEQPPSSGQRRRLIQLLRETYQNDWKRLLQDFDPENAEGWRQLRRGGMLFLKSGGNGIRVMRQFLGLLAERYYQLMRDIIRKYDSRALFLGDRYQSFYYPEVARASAAY
;
A
#
# COMPACT_ATOMS: atom_id res chain seq x y z
N MET A 1 37.46 -18.12 20.05
CA MET A 1 38.32 -19.04 19.28
C MET A 1 37.75 -20.44 19.42
N LEU A 2 36.89 -20.84 18.49
CA LEU A 2 36.45 -22.23 18.33
C LEU A 2 36.57 -22.51 16.84
N VAL A 3 37.56 -23.33 16.51
CA VAL A 3 37.91 -23.79 15.18
C VAL A 3 37.20 -25.12 14.97
N LEU A 4 36.43 -25.25 13.89
CA LEU A 4 36.05 -26.55 13.34
C LEU A 4 36.16 -26.47 11.81
N SER A 5 37.14 -27.21 11.28
CA SER A 5 37.41 -27.31 9.86
C SER A 5 36.63 -28.46 9.21
N LEU A 6 35.98 -28.13 8.10
CA LEU A 6 35.83 -28.86 6.83
C LEU A 6 35.78 -30.40 6.83
N GLY A 7 34.66 -30.92 6.33
CA GLY A 7 34.59 -32.16 5.57
C GLY A 7 34.05 -31.85 4.16
N ALA A 8 34.78 -32.27 3.13
CA ALA A 8 34.41 -32.15 1.73
C ALA A 8 33.60 -33.37 1.26
N ALA A 9 32.64 -33.15 0.35
CA ALA A 9 32.39 -33.93 -0.88
C ALA A 9 30.95 -33.73 -1.36
N GLY A 10 30.79 -33.61 -2.69
CA GLY A 10 29.49 -33.76 -3.36
C GLY A 10 29.18 -32.64 -4.35
N SER A 11 29.93 -32.57 -5.45
CA SER A 11 29.52 -31.85 -6.65
C SER A 11 28.31 -32.56 -7.27
N VAL A 12 27.14 -31.90 -7.29
CA VAL A 12 26.02 -32.30 -8.15
C VAL A 12 25.79 -31.17 -9.14
N SER A 13 26.30 -31.40 -10.35
CA SER A 13 25.99 -30.65 -11.56
C SER A 13 24.53 -30.92 -11.93
N ALA A 14 23.66 -29.92 -11.78
CA ALA A 14 22.34 -29.91 -12.38
C ALA A 14 22.42 -29.09 -13.67
N GLU A 15 22.58 -29.79 -14.79
CA GLU A 15 22.46 -29.21 -16.13
C GLU A 15 21.03 -28.71 -16.34
N TRP A 16 20.88 -27.41 -16.56
CA TRP A 16 19.62 -26.78 -16.94
C TRP A 16 19.48 -26.87 -18.48
N GLY A 17 18.75 -27.88 -18.95
CA GLY A 17 18.32 -27.99 -20.34
C GLY A 17 17.10 -27.11 -20.61
N GLY A 18 17.33 -25.84 -20.98
CA GLY A 18 16.27 -24.96 -21.48
C GLY A 18 15.99 -25.22 -22.97
N PRO A 19 14.73 -25.26 -23.43
CA PRO A 19 14.44 -25.37 -24.86
C PRO A 19 14.82 -24.08 -25.61
N GLN A 20 15.68 -24.24 -26.62
CA GLN A 20 16.04 -23.21 -27.59
C GLN A 20 14.87 -22.99 -28.58
N GLY A 21 14.11 -21.93 -28.38
CA GLY A 21 13.13 -21.44 -29.34
C GLY A 21 13.72 -20.32 -30.20
N LYS A 22 13.81 -20.56 -31.52
CA LYS A 22 14.23 -19.61 -32.55
C LYS A 22 13.32 -18.37 -32.58
N LEU A 23 13.89 -17.17 -32.61
CA LEU A 23 13.19 -15.94 -32.98
C LEU A 23 13.73 -15.46 -34.34
N ALA A 24 12.84 -15.39 -35.33
CA ALA A 24 13.08 -14.76 -36.62
C ALA A 24 11.91 -13.81 -36.95
N GLY A 25 12.25 -12.58 -37.35
CA GLY A 25 11.51 -11.80 -38.36
C GLY A 25 10.28 -10.94 -37.97
N ALA A 26 10.54 -9.64 -37.77
CA ALA A 26 9.80 -8.41 -38.14
C ALA A 26 8.28 -8.15 -37.86
N ALA A 27 8.01 -6.88 -37.51
CA ALA A 27 6.78 -6.16 -37.08
C ALA A 27 5.61 -6.12 -38.11
N PRO A 28 4.36 -5.60 -37.85
CA PRO A 28 3.91 -4.63 -36.81
C PRO A 28 2.56 -4.91 -36.09
N GLY A 29 2.32 -4.20 -34.98
CA GLY A 29 0.99 -4.01 -34.38
C GLY A 29 0.54 -5.10 -33.40
N LEU A 30 0.99 -5.04 -32.14
CA LEU A 30 0.46 -5.90 -31.07
C LEU A 30 -0.17 -5.03 -29.98
N ARG A 31 -1.51 -4.99 -29.96
CA ARG A 31 -2.26 -4.77 -28.73
C ARG A 31 -2.60 -6.14 -28.15
N ALA A 32 -2.31 -6.26 -26.86
CA ALA A 32 -2.62 -7.35 -25.93
C ALA A 32 -1.92 -8.68 -26.24
N GLU A 33 -0.63 -8.75 -25.91
CA GLU A 33 -0.16 -9.97 -25.24
C GLU A 33 -1.07 -10.17 -24.02
N SER A 34 -1.62 -11.38 -23.86
CA SER A 34 -2.38 -11.72 -22.66
C SER A 34 -1.59 -11.28 -21.42
N PRO A 35 -2.24 -10.65 -20.42
CA PRO A 35 -1.55 -10.24 -19.21
C PRO A 35 -0.78 -11.45 -18.65
N ALA A 36 0.43 -11.24 -18.15
CA ALA A 36 1.19 -12.30 -17.49
C ALA A 36 0.31 -13.03 -16.46
N PRO A 37 0.54 -14.31 -16.12
CA PRO A 37 -0.22 -14.98 -15.08
C PRO A 37 0.05 -14.35 -13.69
N PRO A 38 -0.97 -14.14 -12.83
CA PRO A 38 -0.82 -13.42 -11.56
C PRO A 38 -0.05 -14.22 -10.52
N PHE A 39 0.62 -13.50 -9.61
CA PHE A 39 1.04 -14.05 -8.33
C PHE A 39 -0.18 -14.42 -7.49
N SER A 40 -0.02 -15.32 -6.52
CA SER A 40 -1.13 -15.70 -5.62
C SER A 40 -0.66 -15.96 -4.19
N ILE A 41 -1.59 -15.84 -3.25
CA ILE A 41 -1.40 -16.17 -1.84
C ILE A 41 -2.22 -17.43 -1.55
N ARG A 42 -1.60 -18.47 -0.97
CA ARG A 42 -2.31 -19.71 -0.62
C ARG A 42 -1.83 -20.24 0.71
N LYS A 43 -2.75 -20.87 1.46
CA LYS A 43 -2.42 -21.56 2.71
C LYS A 43 -2.13 -23.02 2.40
N GLN A 44 -0.96 -23.51 2.80
CA GLN A 44 -0.56 -24.92 2.68
C GLN A 44 0.00 -25.40 4.01
N ALA A 45 -0.54 -26.51 4.52
CA ALA A 45 -0.14 -27.11 5.79
C ALA A 45 -0.08 -26.09 6.96
N GLY A 46 -1.07 -25.19 7.03
CA GLY A 46 -1.13 -24.17 8.09
C GLY A 46 -0.37 -22.86 7.80
N ILE A 47 0.49 -22.83 6.79
CA ILE A 47 1.38 -21.69 6.50
C ILE A 47 0.90 -20.94 5.25
N TRP A 48 0.89 -19.61 5.31
CA TRP A 48 0.62 -18.76 4.15
C TRP A 48 1.88 -18.56 3.32
N TRP A 49 1.76 -18.76 2.01
CA TRP A 49 2.85 -18.65 1.04
C TRP A 49 2.47 -17.72 -0.11
N LEU A 50 3.45 -16.99 -0.63
CA LEU A 50 3.36 -16.39 -1.96
C LEU A 50 3.74 -17.45 -2.99
N PHE A 51 3.09 -17.38 -4.15
CA PHE A 51 3.35 -18.23 -5.29
C PHE A 51 3.70 -17.39 -6.50
N TRP A 52 4.82 -17.75 -7.12
CA TRP A 52 5.13 -17.34 -8.48
C TRP A 52 4.02 -17.80 -9.44
N PRO A 53 3.83 -17.12 -10.57
CA PRO A 53 2.88 -17.56 -11.59
C PRO A 53 3.09 -19.00 -12.06
N GLU A 54 4.35 -19.47 -12.05
CA GLU A 54 4.76 -20.84 -12.40
C GLU A 54 4.43 -21.87 -11.29
N GLY A 55 3.92 -21.43 -10.14
CA GLY A 55 3.48 -22.29 -9.04
C GLY A 55 4.53 -22.58 -7.98
N GLN A 56 5.74 -22.01 -8.08
CA GLN A 56 6.75 -22.13 -7.03
C GLN A 56 6.39 -21.24 -5.83
N ARG A 57 6.50 -21.79 -4.61
CA ARG A 57 6.32 -21.01 -3.37
C ARG A 57 7.55 -20.17 -3.04
N PHE A 58 7.36 -19.01 -2.44
CA PHE A 58 8.45 -18.17 -1.93
C PHE A 58 7.98 -17.25 -0.79
N PHE A 59 8.95 -16.64 -0.10
CA PHE A 59 8.72 -15.50 0.78
C PHE A 59 9.25 -14.23 0.12
N SER A 60 8.53 -13.12 0.34
CA SER A 60 9.07 -11.79 0.02
C SER A 60 10.08 -11.40 1.11
N VAL A 61 11.34 -11.37 0.74
CA VAL A 61 12.45 -10.83 1.52
C VAL A 61 13.00 -9.71 0.66
N GLY A 62 12.76 -8.47 1.08
CA GLY A 62 13.00 -7.31 0.23
C GLY A 62 13.70 -6.16 0.93
N VAL A 63 14.24 -5.26 0.10
CA VAL A 63 14.89 -4.01 0.52
C VAL A 63 14.08 -2.85 -0.07
N CYS A 64 13.65 -1.93 0.79
CA CYS A 64 13.06 -0.66 0.38
C CYS A 64 14.15 0.34 -0.02
N CYS A 65 13.76 1.39 -0.74
CA CYS A 65 14.66 2.51 -1.06
C CYS A 65 15.90 2.10 -1.87
N VAL A 66 15.77 1.15 -2.80
CA VAL A 66 16.86 0.83 -3.74
C VAL A 66 16.88 1.91 -4.83
N HIS A 67 17.59 3.01 -4.57
CA HIS A 67 17.72 4.15 -5.48
C HIS A 67 19.17 4.69 -5.46
N GLN A 68 19.44 5.62 -6.38
CA GLN A 68 20.79 6.14 -6.66
C GLN A 68 21.34 7.12 -5.61
N GLY A 69 20.62 7.31 -4.50
CA GLY A 69 20.98 8.29 -3.49
C GLY A 69 20.85 9.75 -3.96
N ALA A 70 21.76 10.61 -3.49
CA ALA A 70 21.77 12.04 -3.78
C ALA A 70 22.16 12.35 -5.24
N LEU A 71 21.48 13.34 -5.82
CA LEU A 71 21.82 13.88 -7.14
C LEU A 71 22.93 14.91 -7.02
N HIS A 72 23.64 15.21 -8.12
CA HIS A 72 24.64 16.29 -8.14
C HIS A 72 24.08 17.63 -7.62
N SER A 73 22.84 17.97 -7.97
CA SER A 73 22.20 19.23 -7.59
C SER A 73 21.83 19.33 -6.11
N THR A 74 21.75 18.19 -5.40
CA THR A 74 21.34 18.12 -3.99
C THR A 74 22.41 17.52 -3.09
N PHE A 75 23.60 17.25 -3.63
CA PHE A 75 24.71 16.68 -2.88
C PHE A 75 25.36 17.75 -2.01
N ASP A 76 25.41 17.49 -0.70
CA ASP A 76 26.11 18.32 0.27
C ASP A 76 27.48 17.69 0.57
N PRO A 77 28.60 18.32 0.18
CA PRO A 77 29.93 17.80 0.48
C PRO A 77 30.28 17.81 1.98
N GLU A 78 29.65 18.68 2.77
CA GLU A 78 29.89 18.77 4.22
C GLU A 78 29.05 17.75 5.01
N ASN A 79 27.99 17.22 4.40
CA ASN A 79 27.15 16.16 4.95
C ASN A 79 26.78 15.13 3.87
N PRO A 80 27.75 14.32 3.40
CA PRO A 80 27.57 13.50 2.21
C PRO A 80 26.63 12.33 2.46
N GLY A 81 25.50 12.31 1.74
CA GLY A 81 24.70 11.11 1.53
C GLY A 81 25.33 10.20 0.47
N TYR A 82 24.92 8.92 0.44
CA TYR A 82 25.29 8.04 -0.68
C TYR A 82 24.86 8.66 -2.02
N ALA A 83 25.72 8.58 -3.03
CA ALA A 83 25.48 9.14 -4.35
C ALA A 83 26.09 8.24 -5.43
N ALA A 84 25.26 7.57 -6.22
CA ALA A 84 25.71 6.54 -7.16
C ALA A 84 26.66 7.09 -8.24
N TRP A 85 26.47 8.34 -8.67
CA TRP A 85 27.31 8.98 -9.70
C TRP A 85 28.78 9.14 -9.31
N GLN A 86 29.13 8.99 -8.03
CA GLN A 86 30.52 8.96 -7.57
C GLN A 86 31.22 7.61 -7.85
N HIS A 87 30.46 6.57 -8.20
CA HIS A 87 30.95 5.19 -8.29
C HIS A 87 30.60 4.51 -9.62
N TYR A 88 29.69 5.09 -10.40
CA TYR A 88 29.16 4.51 -11.63
C TYR A 88 29.04 5.60 -12.69
N ASP A 89 29.43 5.29 -13.93
CA ASP A 89 29.34 6.26 -15.03
C ASP A 89 27.89 6.57 -15.41
N ASP A 90 26.98 5.60 -15.21
CA ASP A 90 25.56 5.74 -15.54
C ASP A 90 24.65 4.92 -14.61
N SER A 91 23.36 5.26 -14.66
CA SER A 91 22.30 4.67 -13.84
C SER A 91 22.11 3.16 -14.09
N LEU A 92 22.33 2.67 -15.31
CA LEU A 92 22.15 1.24 -15.63
C LEU A 92 23.27 0.40 -15.05
N GLN A 93 24.51 0.89 -15.07
CA GLN A 93 25.63 0.23 -14.40
C GLN A 93 25.40 0.10 -12.89
N TRP A 94 24.95 1.19 -12.24
CA TRP A 94 24.54 1.15 -10.83
C TRP A 94 23.44 0.12 -10.59
N ALA A 95 22.39 0.14 -11.42
CA ALA A 95 21.24 -0.75 -11.28
C ALA A 95 21.65 -2.22 -11.42
N GLU A 96 22.41 -2.57 -12.46
CA GLU A 96 22.91 -3.93 -12.64
C GLU A 96 23.78 -4.40 -11.47
N ALA A 97 24.71 -3.57 -11.01
CA ALA A 97 25.56 -3.91 -9.88
C ALA A 97 24.76 -4.13 -8.60
N SER A 98 23.78 -3.25 -8.32
CA SER A 98 22.90 -3.34 -7.16
C SER A 98 22.04 -4.61 -7.21
N LEU A 99 21.46 -4.92 -8.37
CA LEU A 99 20.66 -6.14 -8.56
C LEU A 99 21.49 -7.42 -8.45
N ARG A 100 22.72 -7.43 -8.96
CA ARG A 100 23.65 -8.55 -8.76
C ARG A 100 23.92 -8.79 -7.27
N ARG A 101 24.17 -7.73 -6.49
CA ARG A 101 24.37 -7.85 -5.03
C ARG A 101 23.14 -8.41 -4.34
N LEU A 102 21.97 -7.80 -4.55
CA LEU A 102 20.71 -8.25 -3.93
C LEU A 102 20.40 -9.71 -4.25
N LYS A 103 20.61 -10.14 -5.50
CA LYS A 103 20.45 -11.54 -5.91
C LYS A 103 21.46 -12.46 -5.22
N SER A 104 22.73 -12.06 -5.11
CA SER A 104 23.76 -12.83 -4.40
C SER A 104 23.45 -13.00 -2.92
N TRP A 105 22.82 -11.99 -2.31
CA TRP A 105 22.35 -11.99 -0.92
C TRP A 105 21.00 -12.68 -0.72
N ARG A 106 20.44 -13.27 -1.78
CA ARG A 106 19.19 -14.05 -1.75
C ARG A 106 17.93 -13.22 -1.44
N PHE A 107 17.94 -11.90 -1.65
CA PHE A 107 16.71 -11.13 -1.67
C PHE A 107 15.81 -11.58 -2.84
N THR A 108 14.49 -11.50 -2.63
CA THR A 108 13.49 -11.90 -3.63
C THR A 108 12.66 -10.73 -4.13
N THR A 109 12.71 -9.57 -3.46
CA THR A 109 11.80 -8.44 -3.74
C THR A 109 12.50 -7.09 -3.65
N LEU A 110 12.16 -6.19 -4.57
CA LEU A 110 12.39 -4.75 -4.46
C LEU A 110 11.18 -4.09 -3.79
N GLY A 111 11.44 -3.46 -2.64
CA GLY A 111 10.45 -2.82 -1.80
C GLY A 111 10.08 -1.41 -2.26
N GLY A 112 9.17 -0.78 -1.52
CA GLY A 112 8.71 0.60 -1.75
C GLY A 112 9.85 1.61 -1.87
N TRP A 113 9.57 2.71 -2.59
CA TRP A 113 10.49 3.83 -2.86
C TRP A 113 11.79 3.45 -3.58
N SER A 114 11.84 2.29 -4.22
CA SER A 114 12.95 1.94 -5.11
C SER A 114 12.80 2.63 -6.47
N ASP A 115 13.91 2.84 -7.17
CA ASP A 115 13.94 3.41 -8.52
C ASP A 115 13.51 2.35 -9.55
N PHE A 116 12.21 2.02 -9.55
CA PHE A 116 11.66 1.01 -10.46
C PHE A 116 11.85 1.38 -11.93
N ALA A 117 11.85 2.68 -12.27
CA ALA A 117 12.03 3.14 -13.65
C ALA A 117 13.39 2.73 -14.20
N THR A 118 14.47 2.90 -13.41
CA THR A 118 15.82 2.46 -13.80
C THR A 118 15.98 0.94 -13.64
N LEU A 119 15.62 0.38 -12.49
CA LEU A 119 15.88 -1.02 -12.15
C LEU A 119 15.19 -2.02 -13.10
N ARG A 120 14.04 -1.67 -13.68
CA ARG A 120 13.30 -2.54 -14.61
C ARG A 120 13.94 -2.64 -16.00
N GLN A 121 14.78 -1.67 -16.37
CA GLN A 121 15.46 -1.65 -17.66
C GLN A 121 16.58 -2.70 -17.74
N CYS A 122 17.10 -3.15 -16.60
CA CYS A 122 18.14 -4.18 -16.55
C CYS A 122 17.58 -5.55 -17.01
N LYS A 123 18.16 -6.13 -18.06
CA LYS A 123 17.74 -7.45 -18.61
C LYS A 123 17.85 -8.59 -17.59
N GLY A 124 18.82 -8.52 -16.68
CA GLY A 124 19.06 -9.54 -15.65
C GLY A 124 18.18 -9.43 -14.39
N GLN A 125 17.25 -8.48 -14.34
CA GLN A 125 16.38 -8.25 -13.20
C GLN A 125 15.35 -9.39 -13.03
N THR A 126 15.37 -10.06 -11.89
CA THR A 126 14.49 -11.18 -11.55
C THR A 126 13.73 -11.00 -10.22
N LEU A 127 13.94 -9.89 -9.51
CA LEU A 127 13.29 -9.63 -8.21
C LEU A 127 11.86 -9.16 -8.40
N CYS A 128 10.96 -9.57 -7.50
CA CYS A 128 9.59 -9.09 -7.46
C CYS A 128 9.53 -7.57 -7.21
N LEU A 129 8.48 -6.90 -7.68
CA LEU A 129 8.26 -5.47 -7.46
C LEU A 129 7.07 -5.24 -6.51
N THR A 130 7.26 -4.38 -5.51
CA THR A 130 6.21 -3.99 -4.54
C THR A 130 6.17 -2.47 -4.34
N PRO A 131 5.79 -1.70 -5.38
CA PRO A 131 5.65 -0.24 -5.29
C PRO A 131 4.64 0.21 -4.21
N VAL A 132 4.88 1.41 -3.67
CA VAL A 132 3.98 2.13 -2.77
C VAL A 132 3.40 3.31 -3.54
N LEU A 133 2.07 3.35 -3.68
CA LEU A 133 1.40 4.25 -4.60
C LEU A 133 1.01 5.61 -3.99
N HIS A 134 0.83 5.68 -2.67
CA HIS A 134 0.32 6.88 -1.98
C HIS A 134 -1.03 7.38 -2.53
N ILE A 135 -1.95 6.46 -2.88
CA ILE A 135 -3.26 6.79 -3.48
C ILE A 135 -4.10 7.61 -2.50
N GLY A 136 -4.36 7.04 -1.32
CA GLY A 136 -5.25 7.60 -0.33
C GLY A 136 -4.67 8.88 0.26
N SER A 137 -3.42 8.84 0.71
CA SER A 137 -2.72 9.97 1.33
C SER A 137 -2.66 11.19 0.41
N THR A 138 -2.33 10.99 -0.88
CA THR A 138 -2.34 12.08 -1.86
C THR A 138 -3.74 12.65 -2.08
N ALA A 139 -4.78 11.82 -2.00
CA ALA A 139 -6.17 12.24 -2.11
C ALA A 139 -6.81 12.70 -0.78
N GLY A 140 -6.03 12.72 0.31
CA GLY A 140 -6.46 13.15 1.64
C GLY A 140 -7.23 12.11 2.45
N ALA A 141 -7.28 10.85 2.04
CA ALA A 141 -7.85 9.79 2.87
C ALA A 141 -6.89 9.38 4.01
N PRO A 142 -7.42 9.07 5.21
CA PRO A 142 -8.83 9.05 5.59
C PRO A 142 -9.36 10.39 6.17
N TRP A 143 -8.60 11.47 6.06
CA TRP A 143 -8.83 12.75 6.74
C TRP A 143 -9.88 13.66 6.06
N TRP A 144 -10.04 13.54 4.76
CA TRP A 144 -11.06 14.24 3.96
C TRP A 144 -12.19 13.30 3.55
N ASP A 145 -13.29 13.86 3.05
CA ASP A 145 -14.49 13.11 2.68
C ASP A 145 -14.21 12.07 1.56
N MET A 146 -14.17 10.78 1.94
CA MET A 146 -13.98 9.65 1.01
C MET A 146 -15.21 9.32 0.14
N TRP A 147 -16.26 10.13 0.23
CA TRP A 147 -17.42 10.09 -0.67
C TRP A 147 -17.50 11.32 -1.58
N ASP A 148 -16.57 12.28 -1.47
CA ASP A 148 -16.49 13.41 -2.38
C ASP A 148 -15.98 12.93 -3.76
N PRO A 149 -16.74 13.15 -4.86
CA PRO A 149 -16.31 12.82 -6.22
C PRO A 149 -14.95 13.41 -6.60
N LYS A 150 -14.56 14.56 -6.04
CA LYS A 150 -13.26 15.19 -6.28
C LYS A 150 -12.12 14.36 -5.69
N ASN A 151 -12.27 13.89 -4.45
CA ASN A 151 -11.26 13.05 -3.80
C ASN A 151 -11.17 11.69 -4.48
N LEU A 152 -12.31 11.10 -4.86
CA LEU A 152 -12.35 9.85 -5.64
C LEU A 152 -11.63 9.98 -6.98
N ARG A 153 -11.86 11.07 -7.72
CA ARG A 153 -11.15 11.34 -8.97
C ARG A 153 -9.63 11.48 -8.74
N ARG A 154 -9.22 12.13 -7.66
CA ARG A 154 -7.80 12.26 -7.32
C ARG A 154 -7.15 10.90 -7.01
N MET A 155 -7.84 10.01 -6.30
CA MET A 155 -7.36 8.64 -6.08
C MET A 155 -7.17 7.89 -7.41
N GLU A 156 -8.15 8.01 -8.30
CA GLU A 156 -8.13 7.40 -9.64
C GLU A 156 -6.99 7.94 -10.50
N ASP A 157 -6.72 9.25 -10.47
CA ASP A 157 -5.62 9.87 -11.22
C ASP A 157 -4.26 9.37 -10.72
N VAL A 158 -4.04 9.34 -9.40
CA VAL A 158 -2.80 8.83 -8.79
C VAL A 158 -2.57 7.36 -9.15
N ALA A 159 -3.62 6.53 -9.02
CA ALA A 159 -3.54 5.12 -9.35
C ALA A 159 -3.23 4.90 -10.84
N ARG A 160 -3.94 5.60 -11.74
CA ARG A 160 -3.72 5.52 -13.19
C ARG A 160 -2.29 5.88 -13.57
N GLU A 161 -1.76 6.99 -13.03
CA GLU A 161 -0.43 7.49 -13.37
C GLU A 161 0.69 6.56 -12.90
N GLN A 162 0.53 5.90 -11.76
CA GLN A 162 1.57 5.05 -11.20
C GLN A 162 1.44 3.57 -11.58
N ILE A 163 0.23 3.05 -11.75
CA ILE A 163 -0.01 1.63 -12.08
C ILE A 163 0.27 1.36 -13.56
N LEU A 164 -0.21 2.21 -14.48
CA LEU A 164 -0.10 1.94 -15.92
C LEU A 164 1.35 1.74 -16.41
N PRO A 165 2.36 2.48 -15.93
CA PRO A 165 3.75 2.23 -16.33
C PRO A 165 4.34 0.90 -15.81
N LEU A 166 3.75 0.30 -14.77
CA LEU A 166 4.30 -0.85 -14.04
C LEU A 166 3.54 -2.16 -14.26
N ARG A 167 2.22 -2.10 -14.51
CA ARG A 167 1.30 -3.26 -14.47
C ARG A 167 1.67 -4.44 -15.39
N ASP A 168 2.30 -4.13 -16.52
CA ASP A 168 2.64 -5.14 -17.54
C ASP A 168 3.98 -5.83 -17.22
N ASP A 169 4.68 -5.41 -16.15
CA ASP A 169 5.88 -6.09 -15.69
C ASP A 169 5.53 -7.45 -15.06
N PRO A 170 6.04 -8.58 -15.60
CA PRO A 170 5.71 -9.91 -15.07
C PRO A 170 6.24 -10.12 -13.64
N ARG A 171 7.18 -9.29 -13.18
CA ARG A 171 7.78 -9.37 -11.85
C ARG A 171 6.96 -8.60 -10.81
N LEU A 172 5.93 -7.86 -11.23
CA LEU A 172 5.09 -7.12 -10.31
C LEU A 172 4.26 -8.06 -9.43
N LEU A 173 4.54 -8.03 -8.13
CA LEU A 173 3.83 -8.84 -7.14
C LEU A 173 2.49 -8.21 -6.77
N GLY A 174 2.51 -6.90 -6.55
CA GLY A 174 1.35 -6.17 -6.06
C GLY A 174 1.71 -4.75 -5.67
N TYR A 175 0.71 -4.02 -5.20
CA TYR A 175 0.84 -2.62 -4.81
C TYR A 175 0.49 -2.43 -3.34
N TYR A 176 1.32 -1.68 -2.63
CA TYR A 176 0.88 -1.00 -1.42
C TYR A 176 0.11 0.25 -1.83
N SER A 177 -1.09 0.42 -1.30
CA SER A 177 -1.92 1.60 -1.57
C SER A 177 -1.30 2.87 -1.00
N ASP A 178 -0.78 2.80 0.21
CA ASP A 178 -0.23 3.91 0.98
C ASP A 178 0.84 3.41 1.97
N ASN A 179 1.35 4.33 2.79
CA ASN A 179 2.25 4.03 3.90
C ASN A 179 1.80 4.76 5.16
N GLU A 180 1.64 4.02 6.26
CA GLU A 180 1.54 4.55 7.62
C GLU A 180 0.45 5.61 7.81
N LEU A 181 -0.73 5.37 7.22
CA LEU A 181 -1.85 6.29 7.32
C LEU A 181 -2.22 6.61 8.77
N GLY A 182 -2.52 7.88 8.99
CA GLY A 182 -2.87 8.44 10.29
C GLY A 182 -4.29 8.08 10.73
N TRP A 183 -4.52 6.81 11.09
CA TRP A 183 -5.80 6.26 11.56
C TRP A 183 -6.23 6.77 12.96
N TRP A 184 -5.71 7.91 13.42
CA TRP A 184 -5.88 8.43 14.78
C TRP A 184 -7.35 8.71 15.10
N ASN A 185 -7.98 7.81 15.87
CA ASN A 185 -9.44 7.76 16.08
C ASN A 185 -10.04 9.11 16.52
N ALA A 186 -9.46 9.73 17.55
CA ALA A 186 -9.95 11.02 18.06
C ALA A 186 -9.83 12.15 17.03
N THR A 187 -8.72 12.18 16.29
CA THR A 187 -8.49 13.18 15.25
C THR A 187 -9.46 12.99 14.08
N LEU A 188 -9.65 11.76 13.59
CA LEU A 188 -10.59 11.47 12.50
C LEU A 188 -12.04 11.77 12.87
N TRP A 189 -12.42 11.52 14.12
CA TRP A 189 -13.71 11.92 14.66
C TRP A 189 -13.91 13.43 14.60
N LYS A 190 -12.97 14.20 15.17
CA LYS A 190 -13.01 15.67 15.15
C LYS A 190 -13.03 16.21 13.73
N MET A 191 -12.11 15.77 12.87
CA MET A 191 -12.01 16.23 11.49
C MET A 191 -13.28 15.92 10.70
N THR A 192 -13.90 14.76 10.90
CA THR A 192 -15.20 14.46 10.29
C THR A 192 -16.31 15.39 10.79
N LEU A 193 -16.30 15.73 12.08
CA LEU A 193 -17.24 16.70 12.65
C LEU A 193 -16.96 18.15 12.22
N GLU A 194 -15.80 18.47 11.66
CA GLU A 194 -15.52 19.79 11.07
C GLU A 194 -15.94 19.88 9.59
N GLN A 195 -16.16 18.74 8.93
CA GLN A 195 -16.60 18.73 7.54
C GLN A 195 -18.00 19.34 7.37
N PRO A 196 -18.32 19.91 6.20
CA PRO A 196 -19.61 20.54 5.96
C PRO A 196 -20.77 19.53 5.99
N PRO A 197 -22.02 19.98 6.19
CA PRO A 197 -23.23 19.11 6.17
C PRO A 197 -23.43 18.32 4.88
N SER A 198 -22.84 18.78 3.78
CA SER A 198 -22.85 18.11 2.48
C SER A 198 -21.89 16.92 2.40
N SER A 199 -20.91 16.80 3.30
CA SER A 199 -19.95 15.70 3.32
C SER A 199 -20.65 14.35 3.44
N GLY A 200 -20.30 13.40 2.57
CA GLY A 200 -20.78 12.03 2.64
C GLY A 200 -20.26 11.29 3.87
N GLN A 201 -19.04 11.58 4.31
CA GLN A 201 -18.45 11.04 5.52
C GLN A 201 -19.15 11.57 6.79
N ARG A 202 -19.39 12.88 6.88
CA ARG A 202 -20.16 13.46 7.99
C ARG A 202 -21.57 12.88 8.05
N ARG A 203 -22.26 12.79 6.90
CA ARG A 203 -23.62 12.24 6.86
C ARG A 203 -23.70 10.82 7.42
N ARG A 204 -22.69 9.99 7.15
CA ARG A 204 -22.58 8.62 7.69
C ARG A 204 -22.27 8.60 9.18
N LEU A 205 -21.42 9.50 9.67
CA LEU A 205 -21.22 9.66 11.11
C LEU A 205 -22.54 10.03 11.83
N ILE A 206 -23.27 11.02 11.31
CA ILE A 206 -24.55 11.43 11.87
C ILE A 206 -25.57 10.30 11.81
N GLN A 207 -25.59 9.53 10.72
CA GLN A 207 -26.45 8.35 10.60
C GLN A 207 -26.11 7.28 11.65
N LEU A 208 -24.84 6.91 11.78
CA LEU A 208 -24.37 5.94 12.77
C LEU A 208 -24.77 6.35 14.20
N LEU A 209 -24.59 7.63 14.55
CA LEU A 209 -25.01 8.16 15.84
C LEU A 209 -26.52 8.01 16.04
N ARG A 210 -27.32 8.38 15.04
CA ARG A 210 -28.78 8.28 15.09
C ARG A 210 -29.26 6.85 15.24
N GLU A 211 -28.65 5.90 14.54
CA GLU A 211 -28.97 4.47 14.66
C GLU A 211 -28.58 3.94 16.04
N THR A 212 -27.36 4.23 16.48
CA THR A 212 -26.82 3.78 17.78
C THR A 212 -27.68 4.25 18.96
N TYR A 213 -28.09 5.52 18.92
CA TYR A 213 -28.91 6.12 19.99
C TYR A 213 -30.41 6.06 19.70
N GLN A 214 -30.86 5.31 18.70
CA GLN A 214 -32.28 5.14 18.34
C GLN A 214 -33.02 6.46 18.12
N ASN A 215 -32.34 7.45 17.52
CA ASN A 215 -32.77 8.83 17.35
C ASN A 215 -33.09 9.58 18.66
N ASP A 216 -32.76 9.04 19.84
CA ASP A 216 -32.97 9.70 21.13
C ASP A 216 -31.77 10.57 21.50
N TRP A 217 -31.97 11.89 21.46
CA TRP A 217 -30.92 12.86 21.81
C TRP A 217 -30.45 12.71 23.26
N LYS A 218 -31.35 12.38 24.20
CA LYS A 218 -30.99 12.25 25.62
C LYS A 218 -30.03 11.09 25.87
N ARG A 219 -30.14 10.00 25.08
CA ARG A 219 -29.21 8.88 25.16
C ARG A 219 -27.81 9.26 24.65
N LEU A 220 -27.74 10.04 23.57
CA LEU A 220 -26.46 10.57 23.08
C LEU A 220 -25.75 11.42 24.16
N LEU A 221 -26.48 12.24 24.91
CA LEU A 221 -25.94 13.08 25.99
C LEU A 221 -25.39 12.30 27.20
N GLN A 222 -25.65 10.99 27.29
CA GLN A 222 -25.03 10.12 28.30
C GLN A 222 -23.57 9.82 27.95
N ASP A 223 -23.23 9.85 26.66
CA ASP A 223 -21.93 9.44 26.14
C ASP A 223 -21.09 10.61 25.61
N PHE A 224 -21.73 11.72 25.25
CA PHE A 224 -21.08 12.87 24.64
C PHE A 224 -21.57 14.20 25.21
N ASP A 225 -20.66 15.15 25.33
CA ASP A 225 -20.97 16.56 25.57
C ASP A 225 -20.95 17.30 24.21
N PRO A 226 -22.10 17.85 23.77
CA PRO A 226 -22.19 18.54 22.49
C PRO A 226 -21.73 20.00 22.61
N GLU A 227 -21.16 20.51 21.53
CA GLU A 227 -20.87 21.93 21.36
C GLU A 227 -21.57 22.44 20.10
N ASN A 228 -22.19 23.62 20.19
CA ASN A 228 -22.98 24.22 19.10
C ASN A 228 -24.12 23.33 18.58
N ALA A 229 -24.66 22.45 19.44
CA ALA A 229 -25.80 21.60 19.13
C ALA A 229 -26.63 21.21 20.37
N GLU A 230 -27.91 21.52 20.32
CA GLU A 230 -28.95 21.13 21.28
C GLU A 230 -29.84 20.00 20.73
N GLY A 231 -29.54 19.50 19.54
CA GLY A 231 -30.29 18.42 18.90
C GLY A 231 -29.73 18.00 17.53
N TRP A 232 -30.25 16.90 17.00
CA TRP A 232 -29.81 16.29 15.73
C TRP A 232 -29.71 17.26 14.55
N ARG A 233 -30.62 18.24 14.46
CA ARG A 233 -30.63 19.23 13.37
C ARG A 233 -29.40 20.13 13.40
N GLN A 234 -29.04 20.63 14.58
CA GLN A 234 -27.87 21.50 14.76
C GLN A 234 -26.58 20.68 14.69
N LEU A 235 -26.56 19.48 15.30
CA LEU A 235 -25.44 18.56 15.17
C LEU A 235 -25.14 18.27 13.69
N ARG A 236 -26.15 17.94 12.88
CA ARG A 236 -25.95 17.73 11.43
C ARG A 236 -25.38 18.95 10.71
N ARG A 237 -25.79 20.17 11.10
CA ARG A 237 -25.40 21.42 10.43
C ARG A 237 -23.96 21.88 10.73
N GLY A 238 -23.38 21.45 11.84
CA GLY A 238 -22.03 21.86 12.22
C GLY A 238 -21.67 21.69 13.69
N GLY A 239 -22.54 21.10 14.50
CA GLY A 239 -22.20 20.81 15.90
C GLY A 239 -21.06 19.80 16.03
N MET A 240 -20.40 19.87 17.18
CA MET A 240 -19.32 18.99 17.59
C MET A 240 -19.77 18.08 18.74
N LEU A 241 -19.06 16.97 18.94
CA LEU A 241 -19.27 16.03 20.03
C LEU A 241 -17.93 15.66 20.65
N PHE A 242 -17.84 15.81 21.96
CA PHE A 242 -16.69 15.42 22.77
C PHE A 242 -17.09 14.27 23.69
N LEU A 243 -16.16 13.35 23.95
CA LEU A 243 -16.42 12.25 24.86
C LEU A 243 -16.73 12.76 26.26
N LYS A 244 -17.81 12.26 26.85
CA LYS A 244 -18.17 12.53 28.23
C LYS A 244 -17.48 11.54 29.16
N SER A 245 -16.93 12.05 30.27
CA SER A 245 -16.35 11.19 31.31
C SER A 245 -17.41 10.22 31.86
N GLY A 246 -17.05 8.93 32.01
CA GLY A 246 -17.96 7.87 32.45
C GLY A 246 -18.94 7.36 31.38
N GLY A 247 -18.96 7.95 30.19
CA GLY A 247 -19.77 7.50 29.06
C GLY A 247 -19.14 6.34 28.26
N ASN A 248 -19.91 5.80 27.33
CA ASN A 248 -19.52 4.73 26.41
C ASN A 248 -19.26 5.19 24.97
N GLY A 249 -19.20 6.50 24.72
CA GLY A 249 -19.06 7.09 23.37
C GLY A 249 -17.85 6.60 22.58
N ILE A 250 -16.78 6.16 23.26
CA ILE A 250 -15.59 5.59 22.61
C ILE A 250 -15.92 4.35 21.77
N ARG A 251 -16.96 3.58 22.13
CA ARG A 251 -17.43 2.44 21.35
C ARG A 251 -17.97 2.88 19.99
N VAL A 252 -18.71 3.98 19.95
CA VAL A 252 -19.26 4.57 18.71
C VAL A 252 -18.15 5.16 17.86
N MET A 253 -17.17 5.84 18.46
CA MET A 253 -15.99 6.33 17.74
C MET A 253 -15.23 5.18 17.07
N ARG A 254 -15.03 4.05 17.76
CA ARG A 254 -14.40 2.85 17.21
C ARG A 254 -15.23 2.24 16.06
N GLN A 255 -16.54 2.14 16.21
CA GLN A 255 -17.42 1.71 15.11
C GLN A 255 -17.29 2.61 13.89
N PHE A 256 -17.24 3.93 14.10
CA PHE A 256 -17.04 4.89 13.02
C PHE A 256 -15.67 4.74 12.35
N LEU A 257 -14.59 4.52 13.12
CA LEU A 257 -13.27 4.22 12.57
C LEU A 257 -13.29 2.97 11.69
N GLY A 258 -13.99 1.91 12.11
CA GLY A 258 -14.20 0.71 11.30
C GLY A 258 -14.89 1.02 9.97
N LEU A 259 -15.96 1.83 10.00
CA LEU A 259 -16.67 2.27 8.79
C LEU A 259 -15.76 3.04 7.83
N LEU A 260 -14.91 3.95 8.34
CA LEU A 260 -13.94 4.66 7.52
C LEU A 260 -12.91 3.70 6.91
N ALA A 261 -12.39 2.78 7.69
CA ALA A 261 -11.39 1.81 7.22
C ALA A 261 -11.97 0.88 6.15
N GLU A 262 -13.19 0.36 6.33
CA GLU A 262 -13.88 -0.46 5.32
C GLU A 262 -14.04 0.30 4.01
N ARG A 263 -14.44 1.57 4.07
CA ARG A 263 -14.55 2.42 2.88
C ARG A 263 -13.20 2.58 2.19
N TYR A 264 -12.15 2.86 2.95
CA TYR A 264 -10.81 3.03 2.41
C TYR A 264 -10.31 1.75 1.72
N TYR A 265 -10.37 0.60 2.39
CA TYR A 265 -9.88 -0.66 1.82
C TYR A 265 -10.70 -1.11 0.61
N GLN A 266 -12.01 -0.87 0.62
CA GLN A 266 -12.85 -1.05 -0.57
C GLN A 266 -12.34 -0.21 -1.73
N LEU A 267 -12.15 1.10 -1.52
CA LEU A 267 -11.70 2.01 -2.56
C LEU A 267 -10.34 1.62 -3.11
N MET A 268 -9.37 1.35 -2.24
CA MET A 268 -8.01 0.98 -2.68
C MET A 268 -8.03 -0.31 -3.49
N ARG A 269 -8.71 -1.35 -3.01
CA ARG A 269 -8.85 -2.64 -3.69
C ARG A 269 -9.54 -2.49 -5.05
N ASP A 270 -10.65 -1.75 -5.10
CA ASP A 270 -11.43 -1.56 -6.32
C ASP A 270 -10.64 -0.74 -7.36
N ILE A 271 -10.00 0.36 -6.95
CA ILE A 271 -9.21 1.23 -7.83
C ILE A 271 -7.97 0.50 -8.35
N ILE A 272 -7.22 -0.20 -7.49
CA ILE A 272 -6.04 -0.97 -7.93
C ILE A 272 -6.47 -2.02 -8.96
N ARG A 273 -7.50 -2.82 -8.66
CA ARG A 273 -7.97 -3.89 -9.57
C ARG A 273 -8.53 -3.37 -10.88
N LYS A 274 -9.05 -2.13 -10.91
CA LYS A 274 -9.50 -1.47 -12.14
C LYS A 274 -8.35 -1.24 -13.11
N TYR A 275 -7.17 -0.85 -12.64
CA TYR A 275 -6.01 -0.58 -13.49
C TYR A 275 -5.08 -1.78 -13.68
N ASP A 276 -5.07 -2.70 -12.73
CA ASP A 276 -4.31 -3.94 -12.74
C ASP A 276 -5.05 -5.04 -11.96
N SER A 277 -5.80 -5.89 -12.67
CA SER A 277 -6.59 -6.97 -12.08
C SER A 277 -5.78 -8.17 -11.62
N ARG A 278 -4.48 -8.25 -11.99
CA ARG A 278 -3.57 -9.33 -11.59
C ARG A 278 -2.90 -9.06 -10.24
N ALA A 279 -2.64 -7.78 -9.95
CA ALA A 279 -1.83 -7.40 -8.82
C ALA A 279 -2.48 -7.75 -7.48
N LEU A 280 -1.64 -8.19 -6.54
CA LEU A 280 -2.05 -8.30 -5.14
C LEU A 280 -2.24 -6.89 -4.57
N PHE A 281 -3.29 -6.72 -3.77
CA PHE A 281 -3.43 -5.55 -2.92
C PHE A 281 -2.69 -5.83 -1.60
N LEU A 282 -1.63 -5.08 -1.33
CA LEU A 282 -0.71 -5.35 -0.21
C LEU A 282 -1.02 -4.52 1.05
N GLY A 283 -2.11 -3.75 1.05
CA GLY A 283 -2.54 -2.89 2.16
C GLY A 283 -1.88 -1.50 2.17
N ASP A 284 -1.90 -0.85 3.33
CA ASP A 284 -1.48 0.55 3.58
C ASP A 284 -0.27 0.69 4.52
N ARG A 285 0.34 -0.44 4.91
CA ARG A 285 1.55 -0.54 5.75
C ARG A 285 1.38 0.18 7.09
N TYR A 286 0.70 -0.48 8.04
CA TYR A 286 0.56 0.03 9.40
C TYR A 286 1.90 0.45 10.02
N GLN A 287 1.83 1.49 10.85
CA GLN A 287 2.93 1.90 11.74
C GLN A 287 3.22 0.80 12.77
N SER A 288 4.14 1.08 13.71
CA SER A 288 4.43 0.18 14.84
C SER A 288 3.21 -0.15 15.72
N PHE A 289 2.09 0.54 15.55
CA PHE A 289 0.80 0.25 16.18
C PHE A 289 -0.33 0.34 15.15
N TYR A 290 -1.45 -0.33 15.43
CA TYR A 290 -2.65 -0.25 14.61
C TYR A 290 -3.91 -0.35 15.48
N TYR A 291 -5.01 0.20 14.97
CA TYR A 291 -6.33 0.02 15.57
C TYR A 291 -6.92 -1.33 15.11
N PRO A 292 -7.45 -2.18 16.01
CA PRO A 292 -8.06 -3.45 15.64
C PRO A 292 -9.22 -3.32 14.65
N GLU A 293 -9.94 -2.19 14.65
CA GLU A 293 -10.99 -1.87 13.70
C GLU A 293 -10.44 -1.75 12.27
N VAL A 294 -9.30 -1.09 12.11
CA VAL A 294 -8.63 -0.91 10.81
C VAL A 294 -8.08 -2.25 10.32
N ALA A 295 -7.42 -3.01 11.20
CA ALA A 295 -6.92 -4.34 10.87
C ALA A 295 -8.04 -5.30 10.44
N ARG A 296 -9.17 -5.30 11.16
CA ARG A 296 -10.34 -6.12 10.79
C ARG A 296 -10.93 -5.71 9.44
N ALA A 297 -11.05 -4.41 9.18
CA ALA A 297 -11.53 -3.91 7.90
C ALA A 297 -10.61 -4.37 6.76
N SER A 298 -9.28 -4.28 6.94
CA SER A 298 -8.31 -4.69 5.91
C SER A 298 -8.42 -6.16 5.48
N ALA A 299 -8.77 -7.06 6.42
CA ALA A 299 -8.80 -8.49 6.16
C ALA A 299 -9.90 -8.94 5.17
N ALA A 300 -10.88 -8.08 4.89
CA ALA A 300 -11.99 -8.39 3.98
C ALA A 300 -11.71 -8.06 2.50
N TYR A 301 -10.56 -7.44 2.19
CA TYR A 301 -10.24 -6.89 0.87
C TYR A 301 -8.95 -7.48 0.28
#